data_AF-A0A8C0EI03-F1
#
_entry.id   AF-A0A8C0EI03-F1
#
_cell.length_a   1.000
_cell.length_b   1.000
_cell.length_c   1.000
_cell.angle_alpha   90.00
_cell.angle_beta   90.00
_cell.angle_gamma   90.00
#
_symmetry.space_group_name_H-M   'P 1'
#
loop_
_entity.id
_entity.type
_entity.pdbx_description
1 polymer ?
#
loop_
_entity_poly.entity_id
_entity_poly.type
_entity_poly.pdbx_seq_one_letter_code
_entity_poly.pdbx_strand_id
1 'polypeptide(L)' 'MPCYSCVVSADTERAVEILTRYQSTLRSPEEQELKASIGKVSHIFQSELFQVFWPFLYLDL' A
#
# COMPACT_ATOMS: atom_id res chain seq x y z
N MET A 1 2.95 13.24 22.68
CA MET A 1 3.97 12.60 21.84
C MET A 1 3.22 11.83 20.78
N PRO A 2 3.30 12.19 19.49
CA PRO A 2 2.56 11.46 18.46
C PRO A 2 3.15 10.04 18.36
N CYS A 3 2.31 9.01 18.47
CA CYS A 3 2.72 7.63 18.25
C CYS A 3 3.26 7.49 16.83
N TYR A 4 4.58 7.36 16.68
CA TYR A 4 5.25 7.12 15.40
C TYR A 4 4.75 5.83 14.71
N SER A 5 4.18 4.88 15.46
CA SER A 5 3.61 3.63 14.93
C SER A 5 2.29 3.81 14.17
N CYS A 6 1.42 4.73 14.61
CA CYS A 6 0.22 5.10 13.85
C CYS A 6 0.57 5.83 12.56
N VAL A 7 1.71 6.52 12.52
CA VAL A 7 2.15 7.28 11.35
C VAL A 7 2.52 6.33 10.22
N VAL A 8 3.30 5.27 10.49
CA VAL A 8 3.78 4.34 9.45
C VAL A 8 2.66 3.45 8.89
N SER A 9 1.71 3.00 9.72
CA SER A 9 0.52 2.27 9.24
C SER A 9 -0.37 3.17 8.38
N ALA A 10 -0.65 4.39 8.86
CA ALA A 10 -1.45 5.36 8.13
C ALA A 10 -0.79 5.82 6.84
N ASP A 11 0.54 5.95 6.81
CA ASP A 11 1.30 6.32 5.61
C ASP A 11 1.24 5.21 4.55
N THR A 12 1.27 3.94 4.98
CA THR A 12 1.17 2.79 4.07
C THR A 12 -0.23 2.67 3.48
N GLU A 13 -1.28 2.79 4.31
CA GLU A 13 -2.67 2.83 3.85
C GLU A 13 -2.90 4.00 2.87
N ARG A 14 -2.39 5.19 3.23
CA ARG A 14 -2.47 6.39 2.39
C ARG A 14 -1.70 6.23 1.07
N ALA A 15 -0.55 5.57 1.08
CA ALA A 15 0.20 5.27 -0.14
C ALA A 15 -0.58 4.32 -1.05
N VAL A 16 -1.21 3.27 -0.52
CA VAL A 16 -2.06 2.34 -1.28
C VAL A 16 -3.28 3.05 -1.88
N GLU A 17 -3.91 3.96 -1.12
CA GLU A 17 -5.02 4.77 -1.63
C GLU A 17 -4.60 5.66 -2.81
N ILE A 18 -3.46 6.35 -2.68
CA ILE A 18 -2.90 7.19 -3.75
C ILE A 18 -2.58 6.35 -4.99
N LEU A 19 -1.94 5.19 -4.82
CA LEU A 19 -1.61 4.27 -5.90
C LEU A 19 -2.88 3.77 -6.63
N THR A 20 -3.92 3.42 -5.89
CA THR A 20 -5.21 2.96 -6.45
C THR A 20 -5.90 4.07 -7.25
N ARG A 21 -5.88 5.30 -6.74
CA ARG A 21 -6.39 6.48 -7.45
C ARG A 21 -5.59 6.74 -8.73
N TYR A 22 -4.26 6.71 -8.64
CA TYR A 22 -3.38 6.90 -9.79
C TYR A 22 -3.62 5.81 -10.86
N GLN A 23 -3.76 4.55 -10.46
CA GLN A 23 -4.12 3.44 -11.36
C GLN A 23 -5.42 3.69 -12.13
N SER A 24 -6.40 4.36 -11.53
CA SER A 24 -7.68 4.71 -12.16
C SER A 24 -7.56 5.86 -13.17
N THR A 25 -6.52 6.69 -13.03
CA THR A 25 -6.18 7.76 -14.00
C THR A 25 -5.44 7.24 -15.23
N LEU A 26 -4.73 6.11 -15.10
CA LEU A 26 -4.04 5.45 -16.20
C LEU A 26 -5.06 4.75 -17.12
N ARG A 27 -5.32 5.38 -18.26
CA ARG A 27 -6.26 4.93 -19.31
C ARG A 27 -5.59 4.79 -20.68
N SER A 28 -4.39 5.31 -20.83
CA SER A 28 -3.65 5.22 -22.07
C SER A 28 -3.09 3.79 -22.26
N PRO A 29 -2.98 3.30 -23.50
CA PRO A 29 -2.44 1.97 -23.79
C PRO A 29 -0.95 1.87 -23.45
N GLU A 30 -0.22 2.98 -23.49
CA GLU A 30 1.22 3.06 -23.16
C GLU A 30 1.46 2.89 -21.65
N GLU A 31 0.52 3.33 -20.81
CA GLU A 31 0.63 3.23 -19.35
C GLU A 31 0.05 1.92 -18.80
N GLN A 32 -0.37 0.97 -19.65
CA GLN A 32 -1.03 -0.25 -19.19
C GLN A 32 -0.09 -1.19 -18.44
N GLU A 33 1.20 -1.17 -18.77
CA GLU A 33 2.24 -1.87 -18.01
C GLU A 33 2.45 -1.25 -16.62
N LEU A 34 2.43 0.08 -16.53
CA LEU A 34 2.48 0.81 -15.27
C LEU A 34 1.24 0.51 -14.42
N LYS A 35 0.06 0.50 -15.03
CA LYS A 35 -1.22 0.13 -14.39
C LYS A 35 -1.19 -1.28 -13.82
N ALA A 36 -0.63 -2.23 -14.57
CA ALA A 36 -0.47 -3.62 -14.11
C ALA A 36 0.52 -3.70 -12.95
N SER A 37 1.63 -2.96 -13.01
CA SER A 37 2.64 -2.90 -11.95
C SER A 37 2.07 -2.32 -10.65
N ILE A 38 1.33 -1.21 -10.74
CA ILE A 38 0.64 -0.60 -9.59
C ILE A 38 -0.41 -1.55 -9.00
N GLY A 39 -1.13 -2.30 -9.84
CA GLY A 39 -2.08 -3.31 -9.39
C GLY A 39 -1.42 -4.43 -8.60
N LYS A 40 -0.28 -4.94 -9.06
CA LYS A 40 0.53 -5.95 -8.34
C LYS A 40 0.99 -5.42 -6.99
N VAL A 41 1.53 -4.20 -6.96
CA VAL A 41 2.01 -3.55 -5.72
C VAL A 41 0.86 -3.35 -4.74
N SER A 42 -0.28 -2.81 -5.19
CA SER A 42 -1.46 -2.62 -4.34
C SER A 42 -2.00 -3.94 -3.79
N HIS A 43 -1.99 -5.01 -4.60
CA HIS A 43 -2.41 -6.34 -4.16
C HIS A 43 -1.46 -6.97 -3.14
N ILE A 44 -0.15 -6.76 -3.29
CA ILE A 44 0.86 -7.20 -2.29
C ILE A 44 0.60 -6.51 -0.95
N PHE A 45 0.36 -5.20 -0.95
CA PHE A 45 0.06 -4.45 0.28
C PHE A 45 -1.29 -4.83 0.92
N GLN A 46 -2.25 -5.31 0.14
CA GLN A 46 -3.54 -5.82 0.63
C GLN A 46 -3.51 -7.30 1.02
N SER A 47 -2.40 -8.00 0.78
CA SER A 47 -2.28 -9.42 1.11
C SER A 47 -2.28 -9.61 2.62
N GLU A 48 -2.96 -10.66 3.10
CA GLU A 48 -2.95 -11.07 4.51
C GLU A 48 -1.51 -11.27 5.02
N LEU A 49 -0.58 -11.74 4.19
CA LEU A 49 0.83 -11.86 4.58
C LEU A 49 1.48 -10.50 4.89
N PHE A 50 1.09 -9.41 4.25
CA PHE A 50 1.62 -8.08 4.56
C PHE A 50 0.83 -7.40 5.69
N GLN A 51 -0.48 -7.64 5.76
CA GLN A 51 -1.35 -7.11 6.81
C GLN A 51 -1.08 -7.75 8.18
N VAL A 52 -0.72 -9.03 8.23
CA VAL A 52 -0.41 -9.78 9.46
C VAL A 52 1.00 -9.46 9.99
N PHE A 53 1.94 -9.02 9.15
CA PHE A 53 3.26 -8.57 9.63
C PHE A 53 3.21 -7.25 10.40
N TRP A 54 2.17 -6.44 10.18
CA TRP A 54 2.01 -5.17 10.87
C TRP A 54 1.68 -5.30 12.38
N PRO A 55 0.76 -6.18 12.82
CA PRO A 55 0.51 -6.40 14.24
C PRO A 55 1.56 -7.28 14.92
N PHE A 56 2.29 -8.15 14.20
CA PHE A 56 3.20 -9.12 14.83
C PHE A 56 4.65 -8.64 15.00
N LEU A 57 5.10 -7.60 14.29
CA LEU A 57 6.44 -7.01 14.50
C LEU A 57 6.52 -6.06 15.72
N TYR A 58 5.48 -5.97 16.55
CA TYR A 58 5.34 -4.96 17.61
C TYR A 58 4.86 -5.48 18.98
N LEU A 59 4.99 -6.79 19.26
CA LEU A 59 4.74 -7.36 20.60
C LEU A 59 6.01 -7.63 21.43
N ASP A 60 7.21 -7.41 20.86
CA ASP A 60 8.51 -7.66 21.52
C ASP A 60 9.37 -6.39 21.72
N LEU A 61 8.80 -5.17 21.66
CA LEU A 61 9.55 -3.94 22.01
C LEU A 61 8.74 -2.92 22.83
#